data_AF-W6QE08-F1
#
_entry.id   AF-W6QE08-F1
#
_cell.length_a   1.000
_cell.length_b   1.000
_cell.length_c   1.000
_cell.angle_alpha   90.00
_cell.angle_beta   90.00
_cell.angle_gamma   90.00
#
_symmetry.space_group_name_H-M   'P 1'
#
loop_
_entity.id
_entity.type
_entity.pdbx_description
1 polymer ?
#
loop_
_entity_poly.entity_id
_entity_poly.type
_entity_poly.pdbx_seq_one_letter_code
_entity_poly.pdbx_strand_id
1 'polypeptide(L)'
;MDTVDFGEMALDMTKLMEEHIVNPELRNWIMPAFSTTTASDEVVAAILMIGSTQKYFSYQFTIRCGIPSVTLLGQREDWALMATKLDQLAHLGDEPARFAQLLRPVLNNFVAAFDNPEAPDVLSFWSKCADRRGGASRPTYLTGWISVFCFWSNDGKLLHPESIFPVSSQDFKIRDTKFGLDEALSRCVDTEKVPLGYVSVLVLVNNLGHEFDAVMLAGQPGLDSIQPVSGWLMYEKKKPKRAKKKPVPKPPRVLDWSLARQDK
;
A
#
# COMPACT_ATOMS: atom_id res chain seq x y z
N MET A 1 10.93 -4.75 10.99
CA MET A 1 11.78 -4.83 12.22
C MET A 1 13.20 -5.23 11.88
N ASP A 2 13.44 -5.84 10.71
CA ASP A 2 14.74 -6.40 10.32
C ASP A 2 15.82 -5.36 9.94
N THR A 3 15.51 -4.06 10.00
CA THR A 3 16.46 -2.96 9.69
C THR A 3 16.85 -2.14 10.91
N VAL A 4 16.27 -2.41 12.09
CA VAL A 4 16.53 -1.65 13.32
C VAL A 4 17.46 -2.45 14.21
N ASP A 5 18.67 -1.94 14.44
CA ASP A 5 19.62 -2.56 15.37
C ASP A 5 19.30 -2.14 16.81
N PHE A 6 18.51 -2.95 17.50
CA PHE A 6 18.18 -2.72 18.90
C PHE A 6 19.38 -2.81 19.84
N GLY A 7 20.47 -3.47 19.41
CA GLY A 7 21.72 -3.51 20.16
C GLY A 7 22.40 -2.14 20.15
N GLU A 8 22.50 -1.52 18.98
CA GLU A 8 23.01 -0.14 18.86
C GLU A 8 22.15 0.86 19.63
N MET A 9 20.83 0.74 19.57
CA MET A 9 19.92 1.59 20.34
C MET A 9 20.10 1.43 21.86
N ALA A 10 20.39 0.21 22.35
CA ALA A 10 20.70 -0.01 23.76
C ALA A 10 22.02 0.67 24.16
N LEU A 11 23.04 0.60 23.29
CA LEU A 11 24.31 1.30 23.51
C LEU A 11 24.11 2.81 23.60
N ASP A 12 23.32 3.40 22.70
CA ASP A 12 23.01 4.83 22.72
C ASP A 12 22.22 5.24 23.97
N MET A 13 21.30 4.40 24.44
CA MET A 13 20.58 4.64 25.69
C MET A 13 21.54 4.76 26.88
N THR A 14 22.60 3.94 26.95
CA THR A 14 23.59 4.07 28.04
C THR A 14 24.34 5.41 28.02
N LYS A 15 24.60 5.97 26.84
CA LYS A 15 25.22 7.30 26.69
C LYS A 15 24.28 8.40 27.20
N LEU A 16 23.00 8.33 26.85
CA LEU A 16 21.99 9.27 27.36
C LEU A 16 21.80 9.17 28.87
N MET A 17 21.92 7.96 29.44
CA MET A 17 21.88 7.77 30.88
C MET A 17 23.08 8.43 31.57
N GLU A 18 24.27 8.45 30.95
CA GLU A 18 25.47 9.10 31.51
C GLU A 18 25.23 10.58 31.84
N GLU A 19 24.45 11.29 31.02
CA GLU A 19 24.06 12.70 31.24
C GLU A 19 23.19 12.90 32.50
N HIS A 20 22.58 11.83 33.01
CA HIS A 20 21.58 11.87 34.08
C HIS A 20 22.01 11.05 35.32
N ILE A 21 23.16 10.39 35.28
CA ILE A 21 23.72 9.61 36.38
C ILE A 21 24.70 10.48 37.18
N VAL A 22 24.62 10.39 38.51
CA VAL A 22 25.45 11.19 39.44
C VAL A 22 26.95 10.97 39.24
N ASN A 23 27.36 9.73 38.92
CA ASN A 23 28.74 9.39 38.61
C ASN A 23 28.90 9.14 37.09
N PRO A 24 29.52 10.06 36.33
CA PRO A 24 29.74 9.90 34.90
C PRO A 24 30.56 8.64 34.55
N GLU A 25 31.48 8.23 35.43
CA GLU A 25 32.32 7.04 35.23
C GLU A 25 31.56 5.72 35.37
N LEU A 26 30.31 5.74 35.85
CA LEU A 26 29.52 4.52 36.06
C LEU A 26 29.36 3.72 34.76
N ARG A 27 29.18 4.43 33.64
CA ARG A 27 29.06 3.79 32.33
C ARG A 27 30.37 3.10 31.94
N ASN A 28 31.50 3.80 32.04
CA ASN A 28 32.83 3.24 31.73
C ASN A 28 33.17 2.04 32.60
N TRP A 29 32.69 2.03 33.86
CA TRP A 29 32.89 0.93 34.78
C TRP A 29 32.05 -0.32 34.44
N ILE A 30 30.82 -0.14 33.93
CA ILE A 30 29.93 -1.26 33.54
C ILE A 30 30.27 -1.80 32.15
N MET A 31 30.61 -0.93 31.21
CA MET A 31 30.90 -1.33 29.83
C MET A 31 32.25 -2.06 29.74
N PRO A 32 32.31 -3.25 29.11
CA PRO A 32 33.54 -4.05 29.07
C PRO A 32 34.56 -3.46 28.10
N ALA A 33 35.83 -3.37 28.51
CA ALA A 33 36.94 -2.87 27.68
C ALA A 33 38.12 -3.86 27.60
N PHE A 34 37.83 -5.17 27.66
CA PHE A 34 38.84 -6.21 27.57
C PHE A 34 39.25 -6.47 26.12
N SER A 35 40.48 -6.95 25.89
CA SER A 35 40.97 -7.28 24.53
C SER A 35 40.16 -8.36 23.81
N THR A 36 39.32 -9.09 24.53
CA THR A 36 38.43 -10.14 24.00
C THR A 36 36.96 -9.71 23.95
N THR A 37 36.63 -8.47 24.32
CA THR A 37 35.26 -7.94 24.23
C THR A 37 34.79 -8.00 22.78
N THR A 38 33.61 -8.58 22.56
CA THR A 38 32.91 -8.59 21.27
C THR A 38 31.77 -7.57 21.25
N ALA A 39 31.27 -7.22 20.07
CA ALA A 39 30.09 -6.35 19.94
C ALA A 39 28.86 -6.90 20.69
N SER A 40 28.71 -8.22 20.76
CA SER A 40 27.63 -8.84 21.55
C SER A 40 27.81 -8.62 23.05
N ASP A 41 29.04 -8.63 23.55
CA ASP A 41 29.33 -8.41 24.97
C ASP A 41 29.01 -6.96 25.38
N GLU A 42 29.29 -5.99 24.50
CA GLU A 42 28.93 -4.59 24.69
C GLU A 42 27.41 -4.41 24.77
N VAL A 43 26.65 -5.01 23.85
CA VAL A 43 25.18 -4.94 23.84
C VAL A 43 24.60 -5.59 25.11
N VAL A 44 25.13 -6.75 25.53
CA VAL A 44 24.69 -7.41 26.77
C VAL A 44 24.94 -6.52 27.98
N ALA A 45 26.12 -5.92 28.10
CA ALA A 45 26.44 -5.00 29.18
C ALA A 45 25.53 -3.76 29.19
N ALA A 46 25.23 -3.20 28.03
CA ALA A 46 24.31 -2.07 27.89
C ALA A 46 22.90 -2.42 28.35
N ILE A 47 22.36 -3.56 27.93
CA ILE A 47 21.03 -4.03 28.35
C ILE A 47 21.00 -4.33 29.85
N LEU A 48 22.07 -4.91 30.41
CA LEU A 48 22.19 -5.14 31.86
C LEU A 48 22.19 -3.83 32.64
N MET A 49 22.87 -2.79 32.15
CA MET A 49 22.87 -1.46 32.76
C MET A 49 21.44 -0.87 32.76
N ILE A 50 20.79 -0.83 31.60
CA ILE A 50 19.41 -0.35 31.42
C ILE A 50 18.44 -1.10 32.35
N GLY A 51 18.53 -2.43 32.39
CA GLY A 51 17.68 -3.28 33.22
C GLY A 51 17.90 -3.07 34.72
N SER A 52 19.14 -2.82 35.13
CA SER A 52 19.50 -2.58 36.54
C SER A 52 18.97 -1.23 37.04
N THR A 53 18.89 -0.23 36.16
CA THR A 53 18.42 1.12 36.51
C THR A 53 16.96 1.38 36.12
N GLN A 54 16.21 0.37 35.67
CA GLN A 54 14.87 0.53 35.10
C GLN A 54 13.82 1.18 36.02
N LYS A 55 14.03 1.20 37.34
CA LYS A 55 13.13 1.89 38.28
C LYS A 55 13.34 3.41 38.32
N TYR A 56 14.46 3.89 37.78
CA TYR A 56 14.89 5.28 37.89
C TYR A 56 14.76 6.03 36.55
N PHE A 57 14.61 5.31 35.45
CA PHE A 57 14.51 5.88 34.11
C PHE A 57 13.26 5.38 33.39
N SER A 58 12.73 6.24 32.51
CA SER A 58 11.75 5.82 31.51
C SER A 58 12.49 5.62 30.19
N TYR A 59 12.44 4.41 29.64
CA TYR A 59 13.05 4.10 28.35
C TYR A 59 11.99 4.05 27.27
N GLN A 60 12.12 4.91 26.27
CA GLN A 60 11.22 4.92 25.13
C GLN A 60 12.03 4.93 23.83
N PHE A 61 11.87 3.88 23.03
CA PHE A 61 12.32 3.89 21.65
C PHE A 61 11.21 4.46 20.78
N THR A 62 11.47 5.60 20.14
CA THR A 62 10.57 6.14 19.10
C THR A 62 11.13 5.77 17.74
N ILE A 63 10.60 4.72 17.15
CA ILE A 63 10.89 4.39 15.76
C ILE A 63 10.13 5.42 14.91
N ARG A 64 10.84 6.40 14.36
CA ARG A 64 10.26 7.30 13.37
C ARG A 64 10.22 6.57 12.04
N CYS A 65 9.03 6.43 11.47
CA CYS A 65 8.83 5.86 10.15
C CYS A 65 9.55 6.75 9.13
N GLY A 66 10.53 6.20 8.42
CA GLY A 66 11.24 6.89 7.35
C GLY A 66 11.68 5.87 6.31
N ILE A 67 11.89 6.32 5.08
CA ILE A 67 12.43 5.50 4.01
C ILE A 67 13.96 5.64 4.08
N PRO A 68 14.71 4.60 4.50
CA PRO A 68 16.16 4.72 4.70
C PRO A 68 16.93 4.85 3.38
N SER A 69 16.41 4.24 2.31
CA SER A 69 16.92 4.38 0.95
C SER A 69 15.82 4.02 -0.04
N VAL A 70 15.94 4.53 -1.27
CA VAL A 70 15.08 4.20 -2.40
C VAL A 70 15.97 3.68 -3.52
N THR A 71 15.66 2.49 -4.03
CA THR A 71 16.27 1.96 -5.25
C THR A 71 15.23 2.01 -6.36
N LEU A 72 15.45 2.86 -7.35
CA LEU A 72 14.58 2.97 -8.51
C LEU A 72 15.09 2.05 -9.62
N LEU A 73 14.32 1.02 -9.96
CA LEU A 73 14.68 0.07 -11.02
C LEU A 73 14.36 0.64 -12.42
N GLY A 74 15.04 0.11 -13.44
CA GLY A 74 14.94 0.58 -14.82
C GLY A 74 15.93 1.71 -15.13
N GLN A 75 15.75 2.37 -16.28
CA GLN A 75 16.54 3.51 -16.72
C GLN A 75 15.69 4.78 -16.68
N ARG A 76 16.36 5.94 -16.63
CA ARG A 76 15.73 7.27 -16.69
C ARG A 76 14.73 7.37 -17.86
N GLU A 77 15.10 6.85 -19.03
CA GLU A 77 14.30 6.88 -20.25
C GLU A 77 13.00 6.09 -20.11
N ASP A 78 13.00 5.00 -19.33
CA ASP A 78 11.79 4.20 -19.07
C ASP A 78 10.74 5.03 -18.33
N TRP A 79 11.19 5.80 -17.33
CA TRP A 79 10.32 6.67 -16.53
C TRP A 79 9.86 7.90 -17.29
N ALA A 80 10.72 8.49 -18.12
CA ALA A 80 10.34 9.57 -19.02
C ALA A 80 9.28 9.08 -20.04
N LEU A 81 9.47 7.90 -20.62
CA LEU A 81 8.49 7.28 -21.51
C LEU A 81 7.16 7.04 -20.79
N MET A 82 7.19 6.56 -19.54
CA MET A 82 5.98 6.38 -18.74
C MET A 82 5.20 7.69 -18.55
N ALA A 83 5.89 8.81 -18.30
CA ALA A 83 5.27 10.12 -18.19
C ALA A 83 4.59 10.56 -19.50
N THR A 84 5.18 10.27 -20.67
CA THR A 84 4.54 10.56 -21.97
C THR A 84 3.31 9.69 -22.24
N LYS A 85 3.28 8.44 -21.74
CA LYS A 85 2.12 7.55 -21.91
C LYS A 85 0.88 8.07 -21.19
N LEU A 86 1.04 8.93 -20.18
CA LEU A 86 -0.09 9.57 -19.50
C LEU A 86 -0.95 10.41 -20.44
N ASP A 87 -0.38 10.94 -21.52
CA ASP A 87 -1.11 11.76 -22.51
C ASP A 87 -2.24 10.96 -23.18
N GLN A 88 -2.10 9.63 -23.25
CA GLN A 88 -3.13 8.76 -23.83
C GLN A 88 -4.39 8.68 -22.97
N LEU A 89 -4.30 8.91 -21.66
CA LEU A 89 -5.45 8.86 -20.77
C LEU A 89 -6.47 9.96 -21.08
N ALA A 90 -6.04 11.10 -21.65
CA ALA A 90 -6.96 12.15 -22.07
C ALA A 90 -7.96 11.69 -23.14
N HIS A 91 -7.59 10.71 -23.96
CA HIS A 91 -8.48 10.13 -24.98
C HIS A 91 -9.55 9.19 -24.40
N LEU A 92 -9.39 8.75 -23.14
CA LEU A 92 -10.34 7.87 -22.46
C LEU A 92 -11.43 8.64 -21.71
N GLY A 93 -11.35 9.97 -21.69
CA GLY A 93 -12.33 10.87 -21.08
C GLY A 93 -11.73 11.79 -20.02
N ASP A 94 -12.55 12.71 -19.52
CA ASP A 94 -12.13 13.76 -18.57
C ASP A 94 -11.62 13.18 -17.24
N GLU A 95 -12.23 12.08 -16.80
CA GLU A 95 -11.88 11.44 -15.53
C GLU A 95 -10.50 10.75 -15.58
N PRO A 96 -10.17 9.89 -16.58
CA PRO A 96 -8.79 9.43 -16.79
C PRO A 96 -7.79 10.56 -17.07
N ALA A 97 -8.20 11.63 -17.77
CA ALA A 97 -7.34 12.79 -17.97
C ALA A 97 -6.96 13.45 -16.63
N ARG A 98 -7.91 13.55 -15.70
CA ARG A 98 -7.66 14.07 -14.36
C ARG A 98 -6.72 13.18 -13.56
N PHE A 99 -6.89 11.86 -13.63
CA PHE A 99 -5.94 10.92 -13.04
C PHE A 99 -4.52 11.14 -13.58
N ALA A 100 -4.38 11.36 -14.89
CA ALA A 100 -3.10 11.66 -15.53
C ALA A 100 -2.45 12.93 -14.98
N GLN A 101 -3.22 14.00 -14.75
CA GLN A 101 -2.72 15.26 -14.17
C GLN A 101 -2.13 15.06 -12.78
N LEU A 102 -2.78 14.24 -11.94
CA LEU A 102 -2.32 13.93 -10.58
C LEU A 102 -1.07 13.03 -10.59
N LEU A 103 -0.97 12.12 -11.55
CA LEU A 103 0.13 11.15 -11.64
C LEU A 103 1.40 11.74 -12.28
N ARG A 104 1.26 12.73 -13.17
CA ARG A 104 2.37 13.39 -13.85
C ARG A 104 3.44 13.97 -12.91
N PRO A 105 3.12 14.75 -11.85
CA PRO A 105 4.14 15.23 -10.92
C PRO A 105 4.85 14.10 -10.18
N VAL A 106 4.19 12.97 -9.94
CA VAL A 106 4.83 11.79 -9.33
C VAL A 106 5.89 11.21 -10.27
N LEU A 107 5.53 10.95 -11.53
CA LEU A 107 6.48 10.42 -12.53
C LEU A 107 7.60 11.40 -12.87
N ASN A 108 7.33 12.71 -12.90
CA ASN A 108 8.35 13.71 -13.12
C ASN A 108 9.41 13.71 -12.00
N ASN A 109 9.00 13.50 -10.74
CA ASN A 109 9.94 13.35 -9.63
C ASN A 109 10.75 12.04 -9.72
N PHE A 110 10.18 10.97 -10.28
CA PHE A 110 10.92 9.74 -10.54
C PHE A 110 12.03 9.98 -11.59
N VAL A 111 11.74 10.74 -12.65
CA VAL A 111 12.76 11.15 -13.63
C VAL A 111 13.82 12.05 -12.98
N ALA A 112 13.39 13.04 -12.18
CA ALA A 112 14.29 13.95 -11.47
C ALA A 112 15.24 13.22 -10.51
N ALA A 113 14.80 12.09 -9.93
CA ALA A 113 15.64 11.27 -9.06
C ALA A 113 16.85 10.62 -9.78
N PHE A 114 16.78 10.42 -11.10
CA PHE A 114 17.96 10.00 -11.89
C PHE A 114 18.89 11.16 -12.20
N ASP A 115 18.33 12.36 -12.41
CA ASP A 115 19.11 13.54 -12.80
C ASP A 115 19.87 14.15 -11.61
N ASN A 116 19.24 14.16 -10.42
CA ASN A 116 19.85 14.69 -9.19
C ASN A 116 19.29 14.01 -7.93
N PRO A 117 19.75 12.78 -7.59
CA PRO A 117 19.19 11.97 -6.51
C PRO A 117 19.29 12.63 -5.13
N GLU A 118 20.34 13.42 -4.89
CA GLU A 118 20.61 14.08 -3.61
C GLU A 118 19.97 15.49 -3.50
N ALA A 119 19.21 15.91 -4.52
CA ALA A 119 18.53 17.20 -4.48
C ALA A 119 17.54 17.25 -3.29
N PRO A 120 17.50 18.36 -2.52
CA PRO A 120 16.57 18.50 -1.40
C PRO A 120 15.11 18.26 -1.78
N ASP A 121 14.69 18.67 -2.98
CA ASP A 121 13.33 18.47 -3.48
C ASP A 121 13.02 17.00 -3.78
N VAL A 122 13.99 16.24 -4.33
CA VAL A 122 13.87 14.79 -4.59
C VAL A 122 13.79 14.02 -3.27
N LEU A 123 14.65 14.34 -2.31
CA LEU A 123 14.61 13.73 -0.97
C LEU A 123 13.29 14.05 -0.25
N SER A 124 12.82 15.29 -0.35
CA SER A 124 11.52 15.70 0.19
C SER A 124 10.36 14.93 -0.45
N PHE A 125 10.40 14.75 -1.78
CA PHE A 125 9.40 13.97 -2.51
C PHE A 125 9.31 12.53 -1.98
N TRP A 126 10.43 11.83 -1.85
CA TRP A 126 10.44 10.45 -1.34
C TRP A 126 9.96 10.36 0.11
N SER A 127 10.32 11.33 0.95
CA SER A 127 9.85 11.39 2.35
C SER A 127 8.31 11.48 2.47
N LYS A 128 7.63 11.93 1.41
CA LYS A 128 6.17 12.12 1.34
C LYS A 128 5.44 11.02 0.56
N CYS A 129 6.08 9.85 0.40
CA CYS A 129 5.53 8.69 -0.31
C CYS A 129 4.22 8.18 0.30
N ALA A 130 4.25 7.81 1.58
CA ALA A 130 3.12 7.24 2.28
C ALA A 130 3.14 7.69 3.74
N ASP A 131 1.98 8.12 4.24
CA ASP A 131 1.77 8.43 5.66
C ASP A 131 0.43 7.86 6.12
N ARG A 132 0.40 7.33 7.33
CA ARG A 132 -0.79 6.73 7.95
C ARG A 132 -1.35 7.71 8.97
N ARG A 133 -2.57 8.18 8.76
CA ARG A 133 -3.26 9.10 9.68
C ARG A 133 -4.49 8.44 10.30
N GLY A 134 -4.67 8.61 11.61
CA GLY A 134 -5.82 8.08 12.35
C GLY A 134 -5.43 7.13 13.49
N GLY A 135 -6.40 6.75 14.32
CA GLY A 135 -6.19 5.87 15.48
C GLY A 135 -7.29 5.97 16.56
N ALA A 136 -7.34 4.94 17.41
CA ALA A 136 -8.29 4.66 18.49
C ALA A 136 -9.73 4.28 18.11
N SER A 137 -10.50 5.17 17.45
CA SER A 137 -11.93 4.92 17.15
C SER A 137 -12.41 5.61 15.86
N ARG A 138 -11.47 6.00 14.98
CA ARG A 138 -11.74 6.63 13.67
C ARG A 138 -11.14 5.78 12.55
N PRO A 139 -11.68 5.88 11.32
CA PRO A 139 -11.06 5.25 10.16
C PRO A 139 -9.59 5.61 10.05
N THR A 140 -8.81 4.65 9.57
CA THR A 140 -7.39 4.88 9.25
C THR A 140 -7.31 5.33 7.80
N TYR A 141 -6.50 6.36 7.54
CA TYR A 141 -6.31 6.94 6.22
C TYR A 141 -4.87 6.76 5.76
N LEU A 142 -4.72 6.39 4.49
CA LEU A 142 -3.49 6.45 3.72
C LEU A 142 -3.40 7.83 3.06
N THR A 143 -2.26 8.49 3.24
CA THR A 143 -1.93 9.81 2.67
C THR A 143 -0.54 9.77 2.04
N GLY A 144 -0.13 10.86 1.37
CA GLY A 144 1.10 10.90 0.58
C GLY A 144 0.82 10.63 -0.90
N TRP A 145 1.82 10.80 -1.76
CA TRP A 145 1.61 10.72 -3.20
C TRP A 145 1.21 9.31 -3.67
N ILE A 146 1.46 8.26 -2.88
CA ILE A 146 1.00 6.89 -3.19
C ILE A 146 -0.54 6.79 -3.26
N SER A 147 -1.25 7.69 -2.58
CA SER A 147 -2.72 7.72 -2.60
C SER A 147 -3.30 8.10 -3.96
N VAL A 148 -2.50 8.70 -4.86
CA VAL A 148 -2.91 8.98 -6.25
C VAL A 148 -3.28 7.69 -6.97
N PHE A 149 -2.58 6.58 -6.73
CA PHE A 149 -2.88 5.28 -7.35
C PHE A 149 -4.24 4.72 -6.93
N CYS A 150 -4.83 5.22 -5.84
CA CYS A 150 -6.17 4.89 -5.40
C CYS A 150 -7.19 5.92 -5.93
N PHE A 151 -7.23 6.10 -7.25
CA PHE A 151 -8.15 7.05 -7.88
C PHE A 151 -9.56 6.45 -8.02
N TRP A 152 -9.65 5.18 -8.41
CA TRP A 152 -10.88 4.41 -8.55
C TRP A 152 -10.99 3.29 -7.49
N SER A 153 -12.23 2.94 -7.14
CA SER A 153 -12.55 1.73 -6.39
C SER A 153 -12.51 0.49 -7.30
N ASN A 154 -12.66 -0.70 -6.71
CA ASN A 154 -12.77 -1.96 -7.46
C ASN A 154 -13.96 -1.98 -8.45
N ASP A 155 -14.98 -1.14 -8.23
CA ASP A 155 -16.14 -1.00 -9.11
C ASP A 155 -15.95 0.09 -10.18
N GLY A 156 -14.75 0.69 -10.26
CA GLY A 156 -14.45 1.78 -11.20
C GLY A 156 -15.06 3.13 -10.80
N LYS A 157 -15.44 3.32 -9.53
CA LYS A 157 -16.00 4.60 -9.04
C LYS A 157 -14.91 5.45 -8.40
N LEU A 158 -15.00 6.77 -8.54
CA LEU A 158 -14.08 7.70 -7.88
C LEU A 158 -14.07 7.51 -6.36
N LEU A 159 -12.87 7.38 -5.79
CA LEU A 159 -12.67 7.28 -4.34
C LEU A 159 -12.67 8.65 -3.65
N HIS A 160 -12.28 9.70 -4.38
CA HIS A 160 -12.30 11.08 -3.90
C HIS A 160 -13.23 11.91 -4.80
N PRO A 161 -14.42 12.31 -4.30
CA PRO A 161 -15.31 13.17 -5.06
C PRO A 161 -14.65 14.54 -5.30
N GLU A 162 -14.39 14.87 -6.55
CA GLU A 162 -13.84 16.16 -6.97
C GLU A 162 -14.50 16.65 -8.25
N SER A 163 -14.44 17.96 -8.48
CA SER A 163 -14.87 18.54 -9.76
C SER A 163 -13.85 18.18 -10.85
N ILE A 164 -14.28 17.33 -11.77
CA ILE A 164 -13.56 16.99 -12.99
C ILE A 164 -13.96 17.98 -14.07
N PHE A 165 -12.96 18.65 -14.65
CA PHE A 165 -13.17 19.60 -15.72
C PHE A 165 -12.96 18.94 -17.09
N PRO A 166 -13.73 19.34 -18.12
CA PRO A 166 -13.50 18.86 -19.47
C PRO A 166 -12.07 19.15 -19.95
N VAL A 167 -11.44 18.22 -20.66
CA VAL A 167 -10.06 18.39 -21.16
C VAL A 167 -9.90 19.65 -22.02
N SER A 168 -10.95 20.04 -22.74
CA SER A 168 -10.97 21.24 -23.59
C SER A 168 -11.09 22.55 -22.80
N SER A 169 -11.47 22.51 -21.52
CA SER A 169 -11.74 23.68 -20.70
C SER A 169 -10.45 24.42 -20.29
N GLN A 170 -10.59 25.72 -20.01
CA GLN A 170 -9.47 26.51 -19.52
C GLN A 170 -9.08 26.10 -18.09
N ASP A 171 -10.05 25.72 -17.26
CA ASP A 171 -9.82 25.25 -15.89
C ASP A 171 -8.94 24.00 -15.85
N PHE A 172 -9.14 23.06 -16.80
CA PHE A 172 -8.29 21.88 -16.94
C PHE A 172 -6.84 22.27 -17.25
N LYS A 173 -6.61 23.19 -18.19
CA LYS A 173 -5.27 23.65 -18.58
C LYS A 173 -4.55 24.43 -17.48
N ILE A 174 -5.28 25.20 -16.68
CA ILE A 174 -4.73 25.91 -15.52
C ILE A 174 -4.24 24.92 -14.46
N ARG A 175 -5.01 23.85 -14.20
CA ARG A 175 -4.59 22.79 -13.27
C ARG A 175 -3.39 21.99 -13.76
N ASP A 176 -3.20 21.88 -15.07
CA ASP A 176 -2.13 21.08 -15.68
C ASP A 176 -0.71 21.69 -15.54
N THR A 177 -0.61 23.00 -15.26
CA THR A 177 0.64 23.77 -15.47
C THR A 177 1.32 24.28 -14.20
N LYS A 178 0.76 24.07 -13.00
CA LYS A 178 1.32 24.60 -11.75
C LYS A 178 1.48 23.52 -10.70
N PHE A 179 2.68 22.91 -10.63
CA PHE A 179 3.21 22.25 -9.43
C PHE A 179 2.22 21.35 -8.67
N GLY A 180 1.66 20.34 -9.35
CA GLY A 180 0.58 19.48 -8.86
C GLY A 180 0.95 18.45 -7.77
N LEU A 181 2.16 18.50 -7.19
CA LEU A 181 2.51 17.57 -6.12
C LEU A 181 1.70 17.85 -4.86
N ASP A 182 1.41 19.11 -4.53
CA ASP A 182 0.57 19.45 -3.37
C ASP A 182 -0.84 18.88 -3.51
N GLU A 183 -1.39 18.89 -4.72
CA GLU A 183 -2.71 18.32 -5.00
C GLU A 183 -2.69 16.79 -4.87
N ALA A 184 -1.64 16.13 -5.40
CA ALA A 184 -1.40 14.70 -5.19
C ALA A 184 -1.25 14.35 -3.69
N LEU A 185 -0.55 15.19 -2.93
CA LEU A 185 -0.31 15.00 -1.48
C LEU A 185 -1.54 15.29 -0.62
N SER A 186 -2.47 16.13 -1.11
CA SER A 186 -3.71 16.45 -0.39
C SER A 186 -4.69 15.29 -0.32
N ARG A 187 -4.51 14.27 -1.18
CA ARG A 187 -5.40 13.12 -1.26
C ARG A 187 -5.23 12.21 -0.03
N CYS A 188 -6.37 11.72 0.45
CA CYS A 188 -6.44 10.73 1.51
C CYS A 188 -7.43 9.64 1.12
N VAL A 189 -7.08 8.41 1.46
CA VAL A 189 -7.86 7.22 1.12
C VAL A 189 -8.08 6.44 2.39
N ASP A 190 -9.33 6.11 2.70
CA ASP A 190 -9.64 5.18 3.77
C ASP A 190 -8.94 3.84 3.47
N THR A 191 -8.14 3.32 4.41
CA THR A 191 -7.38 2.09 4.20
C THR A 191 -8.26 0.89 3.84
N GLU A 192 -9.54 0.89 4.24
CA GLU A 192 -10.50 -0.16 3.87
C GLU A 192 -10.99 -0.05 2.42
N LYS A 193 -10.75 1.09 1.75
CA LYS A 193 -11.17 1.38 0.38
C LYS A 193 -10.02 1.30 -0.63
N VAL A 194 -8.82 0.96 -0.19
CA VAL A 194 -7.67 0.75 -1.10
C VAL A 194 -8.04 -0.37 -2.08
N PRO A 195 -8.02 -0.10 -3.40
CA PRO A 195 -8.44 -1.07 -4.40
C PRO A 195 -7.44 -2.23 -4.50
N LEU A 196 -7.89 -3.33 -5.11
CA LEU A 196 -7.05 -4.48 -5.37
C LEU A 196 -6.01 -4.14 -6.45
N GLY A 197 -4.76 -4.51 -6.20
CA GLY A 197 -3.65 -4.36 -7.16
C GLY A 197 -3.62 -5.42 -8.27
N TYR A 198 -4.73 -6.14 -8.50
CA TYR A 198 -4.83 -7.19 -9.53
C TYR A 198 -6.18 -7.19 -10.22
N VAL A 199 -6.20 -7.73 -11.43
CA VAL A 199 -7.41 -7.97 -12.24
C VAL A 199 -7.53 -9.45 -12.55
N SER A 200 -8.77 -9.90 -12.78
CA SER A 200 -9.03 -11.26 -13.27
C SER A 200 -10.03 -11.25 -14.43
N VAL A 201 -9.85 -12.16 -15.37
CA VAL A 201 -10.70 -12.32 -16.54
C VAL A 201 -11.06 -13.79 -16.73
N LEU A 202 -12.32 -14.05 -17.08
CA LEU A 202 -12.80 -15.37 -17.46
C LEU A 202 -12.46 -15.62 -18.93
N VAL A 203 -11.79 -16.74 -19.21
CA VAL A 203 -11.34 -17.11 -20.54
C VAL A 203 -11.80 -18.52 -20.84
N LEU A 204 -12.43 -18.71 -22.01
CA LEU A 204 -12.71 -20.03 -22.55
C LEU A 204 -11.46 -20.51 -23.30
N VAL A 205 -10.87 -21.61 -22.84
CA VAL A 205 -9.70 -22.20 -23.49
C VAL A 205 -10.12 -23.42 -24.29
N ASN A 206 -9.77 -23.45 -25.57
CA ASN A 206 -9.84 -24.64 -26.40
C ASN A 206 -8.43 -25.21 -26.57
N ASN A 207 -8.15 -26.34 -25.93
CA ASN A 207 -6.89 -27.06 -26.08
C ASN A 207 -7.14 -28.36 -26.85
N LEU A 208 -6.81 -28.35 -28.15
CA LEU A 208 -6.95 -29.50 -29.06
C LEU A 208 -8.37 -30.12 -29.06
N GLY A 209 -9.41 -29.27 -29.00
CA GLY A 209 -10.81 -29.68 -28.98
C GLY A 209 -11.41 -29.90 -27.59
N HIS A 210 -10.60 -29.81 -26.52
CA HIS A 210 -11.11 -29.81 -25.15
C HIS A 210 -11.33 -28.37 -24.65
N GLU A 211 -12.59 -28.00 -24.45
CA GLU A 211 -12.98 -26.67 -23.98
C GLU A 211 -13.18 -26.64 -22.46
N PHE A 212 -12.56 -25.67 -21.79
CA PHE A 212 -12.73 -25.45 -20.36
C PHE A 212 -12.72 -23.97 -19.98
N ASP A 213 -13.48 -23.65 -18.94
CA ASP A 213 -13.51 -22.31 -18.35
C ASP A 213 -12.26 -22.13 -17.49
N ALA A 214 -11.50 -21.08 -17.74
CA ALA A 214 -10.34 -20.71 -16.96
C ALA A 214 -10.45 -19.27 -16.45
N VAL A 215 -9.74 -18.99 -15.37
CA VAL A 215 -9.54 -17.63 -14.86
C VAL A 215 -8.09 -17.27 -15.11
N MET A 216 -7.84 -16.16 -15.81
CA MET A 216 -6.53 -15.52 -15.87
C MET A 216 -6.51 -14.38 -14.87
N LEU A 217 -5.46 -14.32 -14.04
CA LEU A 217 -5.24 -13.28 -13.04
C LEU A 217 -3.90 -12.62 -13.34
N ALA A 218 -3.85 -11.28 -13.31
CA ALA A 218 -2.63 -10.50 -13.51
C ALA A 218 -2.64 -9.28 -12.59
N GLY A 219 -1.47 -8.92 -12.06
CA GLY A 219 -1.34 -7.73 -11.20
C GLY A 219 -0.10 -7.78 -10.33
N GLN A 220 -0.23 -7.23 -9.12
CA GLN A 220 0.76 -7.32 -8.06
C GLN A 220 0.29 -8.28 -6.96
N PRO A 221 0.36 -9.61 -7.18
CA PRO A 221 0.11 -10.59 -6.13
C PRO A 221 1.26 -10.49 -5.12
N GLY A 222 1.13 -9.63 -4.11
CA GLY A 222 2.17 -9.41 -3.11
C GLY A 222 2.60 -10.72 -2.44
N LEU A 223 3.91 -10.93 -2.34
CA LEU A 223 4.53 -11.99 -1.55
C LEU A 223 5.63 -11.32 -0.70
N ASP A 224 5.41 -11.27 0.62
CA ASP A 224 6.35 -11.01 1.73
C ASP A 224 7.42 -9.90 1.62
N SER A 225 7.35 -9.00 0.64
CA SER A 225 8.33 -7.91 0.48
C SER A 225 7.65 -6.57 0.16
N ILE A 226 8.31 -5.46 0.57
CA ILE A 226 7.97 -4.08 0.16
C ILE A 226 8.50 -3.84 -1.27
N GLN A 227 8.49 -4.88 -2.11
CA GLN A 227 8.81 -4.79 -3.51
C GLN A 227 7.57 -5.21 -4.30
N PRO A 228 7.03 -4.34 -5.17
CA PRO A 228 5.98 -4.76 -6.07
C PRO A 228 6.50 -5.84 -7.02
N VAL A 229 5.93 -7.05 -6.96
CA VAL A 229 6.20 -8.13 -7.91
C VAL A 229 5.03 -8.22 -8.88
N SER A 230 5.28 -7.93 -10.15
CA SER A 230 4.30 -8.19 -11.21
C SER A 230 4.26 -9.67 -11.53
N GLY A 231 3.07 -10.26 -11.51
CA GLY A 231 2.86 -11.67 -11.79
C GLY A 231 1.54 -11.93 -12.50
N TRP A 232 1.44 -13.10 -13.12
CA TRP A 232 0.20 -13.61 -13.68
C TRP A 232 0.09 -15.11 -13.41
N LEU A 233 -1.16 -15.59 -13.30
CA LEU A 233 -1.46 -17.01 -13.16
C LEU A 233 -2.76 -17.34 -13.88
N MET A 234 -2.92 -18.61 -14.22
CA MET A 234 -4.13 -19.12 -14.86
C MET A 234 -4.55 -20.42 -14.18
N TYR A 235 -5.84 -20.55 -13.86
CA TYR A 235 -6.37 -21.78 -13.27
C TYR A 235 -7.72 -22.16 -13.87
N GLU A 236 -7.98 -23.45 -13.97
CA GLU A 236 -9.26 -23.98 -14.41
C GLU A 236 -10.34 -23.72 -13.35
N LYS A 237 -11.47 -23.16 -13.77
CA LYS A 237 -12.61 -22.91 -12.92
C LYS A 237 -13.42 -24.19 -12.78
N LYS A 238 -13.29 -24.87 -11.63
CA LYS A 238 -14.14 -26.04 -11.33
C LYS A 238 -15.61 -25.63 -11.36
N LYS A 239 -16.39 -26.29 -12.21
CA LYS A 239 -17.86 -26.15 -12.19
C LYS A 239 -18.39 -26.59 -10.82
N PRO A 240 -19.28 -25.83 -10.17
CA PRO A 240 -19.81 -26.21 -8.87
C PRO A 240 -20.47 -27.59 -8.98
N LYS A 241 -20.19 -28.49 -8.01
CA LYS A 241 -20.86 -29.79 -7.93
C LYS A 241 -22.36 -29.53 -7.86
N ARG A 242 -23.10 -29.97 -8.89
CA ARG A 242 -24.57 -29.87 -8.94
C ARG A 242 -25.12 -30.53 -7.68
N ALA A 243 -25.69 -29.74 -6.76
CA ALA A 243 -26.38 -30.30 -5.61
C ALA A 243 -27.46 -31.25 -6.12
N LYS A 244 -27.46 -32.51 -5.65
CA LYS A 244 -28.54 -33.46 -5.94
C LYS A 244 -29.85 -32.79 -5.53
N LYS A 245 -30.71 -32.45 -6.49
CA LYS A 245 -32.05 -31.90 -6.19
C LYS A 245 -32.75 -32.90 -5.27
N LYS A 246 -33.05 -32.51 -4.03
CA LYS A 246 -34.00 -33.25 -3.19
C LYS A 246 -35.34 -33.26 -3.95
N PRO A 247 -36.04 -34.41 -4.05
CA PRO A 247 -37.34 -34.44 -4.71
C PRO A 247 -38.29 -33.47 -4.01
N VAL A 248 -38.93 -32.61 -4.80
CA VAL A 248 -39.96 -31.68 -4.32
C VAL A 248 -41.13 -32.54 -3.79
N PRO A 249 -41.62 -32.34 -2.55
CA PRO A 249 -42.79 -33.05 -2.07
C PRO A 249 -44.00 -32.65 -2.94
N LYS A 250 -44.75 -33.65 -3.43
CA LYS A 250 -45.97 -33.40 -4.19
C LYS A 250 -46.95 -32.59 -3.32
N PRO A 251 -47.56 -31.50 -3.83
CA PRO A 251 -48.59 -30.80 -3.08
C PRO A 251 -49.79 -31.74 -2.84
N PRO A 252 -50.47 -31.62 -1.68
CA PRO A 252 -51.66 -32.44 -1.41
C PRO A 252 -52.76 -32.15 -2.42
N ARG A 253 -53.50 -33.21 -2.82
CA ARG A 253 -54.67 -33.10 -3.71
C ARG A 253 -55.66 -32.10 -3.13
N VAL A 254 -55.95 -31.03 -3.87
CA VAL A 254 -57.08 -30.14 -3.58
C VAL A 254 -58.35 -30.90 -3.98
N LEU A 255 -59.26 -31.13 -3.01
CA LEU A 255 -60.61 -31.61 -3.32
C LEU A 255 -61.36 -30.48 -4.05
N ASP A 256 -61.80 -30.76 -5.27
CA ASP A 256 -62.65 -29.88 -6.05
C ASP A 256 -64.10 -29.98 -5.54
N TRP A 257 -64.63 -28.88 -5.01
CA TRP A 257 -65.98 -28.78 -4.45
C TRP A 257 -67.05 -28.33 -5.48
N SER A 258 -66.71 -28.26 -6.77
CA SER A 258 -67.62 -27.78 -7.81
C SER A 258 -68.67 -28.80 -8.30
N LEU A 259 -68.70 -30.02 -7.74
CA LEU A 259 -69.68 -31.06 -8.09
C LEU A 259 -70.82 -31.27 -7.07
N ALA A 260 -70.99 -30.41 -6.07
CA ALA A 260 -72.01 -30.57 -5.01
C ALA A 260 -73.26 -29.68 -5.16
N ARG A 261 -73.57 -29.17 -6.36
CA ARG A 261 -74.86 -28.50 -6.63
C ARG A 261 -75.40 -28.84 -8.01
N GLN A 262 -75.94 -30.03 -8.13
CA GLN A 262 -77.05 -30.37 -9.03
C GLN A 262 -77.73 -31.58 -8.40
N ASP A 263 -78.86 -31.34 -7.73
CA ASP A 263 -80.07 -32.17 -7.77
C ASP A 263 -81.10 -31.58 -6.80
N LYS A 264 -82.27 -31.27 -7.36
CA LYS A 264 -83.52 -30.99 -6.66
C LYS A 264 -84.46 -32.14 -6.99
#